data_AF-G4ZTF9-F1
#
_entry.id   AF-G4ZTF9-F1
#
_cell.length_a   1.000
_cell.length_b   1.000
_cell.length_c   1.000
_cell.angle_alpha   90.00
_cell.angle_beta   90.00
_cell.angle_gamma   90.00
#
_symmetry.space_group_name_H-M   'P 1'
#
loop_
_entity.id
_entity.type
_entity.pdbx_description
1 polymer ?
#
loop_
_entity_poly.entity_id
_entity_poly.type
_entity_poly.pdbx_seq_one_letter_code
_entity_poly.pdbx_strand_id
1 'polypeptide(L)' 'AAVSSVSTCSSSLQKNVMFLGANIGKRASIDPIGCCAICARTNGCTAFTWNDSSHGTCFLKTSKGKSFPNSGSISGVV' A
#
# COMPACT_ATOMS: atom_id res chain seq x y z
N ALA A 1 3.69 21.96 5.71
CA ALA A 1 4.53 21.07 4.90
C ALA A 1 3.94 19.65 4.93
N ALA A 2 3.06 19.32 3.97
CA ALA A 2 2.42 17.98 3.86
C ALA A 2 2.95 17.21 2.63
N VAL A 3 4.15 17.55 2.18
CA VAL A 3 4.77 17.07 0.94
C VAL A 3 6.01 16.26 1.27
N SER A 4 5.86 15.12 1.93
CA SER A 4 6.98 14.19 2.15
C SER A 4 6.55 12.73 2.25
N SER A 5 5.44 12.43 2.90
CA SER A 5 5.00 11.02 3.08
C SER A 5 4.39 10.43 1.81
N VAL A 6 3.56 11.19 1.09
CA VAL A 6 2.89 10.75 -0.15
C VAL A 6 3.88 10.61 -1.32
N SER A 7 4.81 11.55 -1.43
CA SER A 7 5.80 11.59 -2.52
C SER A 7 6.76 10.40 -2.46
N THR A 8 7.15 9.98 -1.26
CA THR A 8 8.10 8.88 -1.05
C THR A 8 7.48 7.52 -1.44
N CYS A 9 6.22 7.29 -1.09
CA CYS A 9 5.53 6.06 -1.51
C CYS A 9 5.30 5.99 -3.01
N SER A 10 5.04 7.14 -3.66
CA SER A 10 4.79 7.21 -5.10
C SER A 10 5.94 6.62 -5.91
N SER A 11 7.17 6.85 -5.46
CA SER A 11 8.39 6.32 -6.06
C SER A 11 8.64 4.84 -5.73
N SER A 12 8.00 4.30 -4.68
CA SER A 12 8.15 2.91 -4.22
C SER A 12 6.98 2.01 -4.62
N LEU A 13 6.09 2.47 -5.50
CA LEU A 13 4.96 1.69 -6.00
C LEU A 13 5.44 0.59 -6.96
N GLN A 14 5.23 -0.65 -6.55
CA GLN A 14 5.42 -1.85 -7.34
C GLN A 14 4.08 -2.27 -7.96
N LYS A 15 3.93 -2.05 -9.27
CA LYS A 15 2.77 -2.50 -10.05
C LYS A 15 2.83 -4.00 -10.27
N ASN A 16 1.65 -4.62 -10.31
CA ASN A 16 1.48 -6.07 -10.47
C ASN A 16 2.17 -6.89 -9.37
N VAL A 17 2.25 -6.32 -8.17
CA VAL A 17 2.89 -6.95 -7.01
C VAL A 17 1.93 -6.88 -5.84
N MET A 18 1.78 -8.02 -5.17
CA MET A 18 1.09 -8.15 -3.89
C MET A 18 2.11 -8.52 -2.82
N PHE A 19 2.16 -7.74 -1.75
CA PHE A 19 2.87 -8.12 -0.54
C PHE A 19 2.04 -9.14 0.24
N LEU A 20 2.70 -10.12 0.84
CA LEU A 20 2.11 -11.14 1.72
C LEU A 20 2.47 -10.92 3.19
N GLY A 21 3.05 -9.77 3.54
CA GLY A 21 3.24 -9.40 4.95
C GLY A 21 1.91 -9.37 5.72
N ALA A 22 2.00 -9.45 7.05
CA ALA A 22 0.83 -9.49 7.91
C ALA A 22 -0.01 -8.21 7.75
N ASN A 23 -1.29 -8.38 7.43
CA ASN A 23 -2.21 -7.26 7.32
C ASN A 23 -2.63 -6.80 8.73
N ILE A 24 -2.44 -5.51 9.03
CA ILE A 24 -2.95 -4.88 10.27
C ILE A 24 -4.31 -4.23 10.09
N GLY A 25 -4.74 -4.07 8.84
CA GLY A 25 -6.04 -3.50 8.53
C GLY A 25 -6.25 -3.35 7.03
N LYS A 26 -7.48 -2.98 6.67
CA LYS A 26 -7.83 -2.63 5.30
C LYS A 26 -8.65 -1.34 5.28
N ARG A 27 -8.44 -0.52 4.25
CA ARG A 27 -9.22 0.70 4.01
C ARG A 27 -9.52 0.84 2.52
N ALA A 28 -10.67 1.40 2.19
CA ALA A 28 -10.95 1.79 0.81
C ALA A 28 -10.13 3.04 0.44
N SER A 29 -9.61 3.07 -0.78
CA SER A 29 -8.93 4.20 -1.41
C SER A 29 -9.10 4.11 -2.91
N ILE A 30 -9.43 5.23 -3.54
CA ILE A 30 -9.58 5.34 -4.99
C ILE A 30 -8.27 5.03 -5.73
N ASP A 31 -7.14 5.29 -5.09
CA ASP A 31 -5.83 5.17 -5.69
C ASP A 31 -4.77 4.66 -4.69
N PRO A 32 -3.65 4.10 -5.19
CA PRO A 32 -2.56 3.61 -4.34
C PRO A 32 -1.84 4.72 -3.57
N ILE A 33 -1.96 5.97 -4.02
CA ILE A 33 -1.37 7.13 -3.33
C ILE A 33 -2.13 7.41 -2.03
N GLY A 34 -3.46 7.32 -2.07
CA GLY A 34 -4.30 7.36 -0.88
C GLY A 34 -4.00 6.22 0.09
N CYS A 35 -3.68 5.02 -0.40
CA CYS A 35 -3.21 3.93 0.48
C CYS A 35 -1.93 4.28 1.22
N CYS A 36 -0.97 4.88 0.53
CA CYS A 36 0.25 5.36 1.18
C CYS A 36 -0.08 6.37 2.28
N ALA A 37 -0.91 7.38 1.99
CA ALA A 37 -1.27 8.40 2.98
C ALA A 37 -1.99 7.81 4.20
N ILE A 38 -2.76 6.73 4.00
CA ILE A 38 -3.40 5.99 5.07
C ILE A 38 -2.34 5.20 5.87
N CYS A 39 -1.44 4.49 5.19
CA CYS A 39 -0.40 3.68 5.82
C CYS A 39 0.57 4.57 6.62
N ALA A 40 0.99 5.71 6.07
CA ALA A 40 1.83 6.69 6.76
C ALA A 40 1.21 7.25 8.04
N ARG A 41 -0.13 7.27 8.12
CA ARG A 41 -0.87 7.69 9.33
C ARG A 41 -1.19 6.53 10.27
N THR A 42 -0.99 5.29 9.83
CA THR A 42 -1.32 4.09 10.60
C THR A 42 -0.06 3.60 11.31
N ASN A 43 -0.04 3.69 12.64
CA ASN A 43 1.10 3.26 13.41
C ASN A 43 1.37 1.76 13.21
N GLY A 44 2.61 1.41 12.86
CA GLY A 44 3.01 0.05 12.54
C GLY A 44 2.72 -0.38 11.10
N CYS A 45 2.19 0.48 10.23
CA CYS A 45 2.13 0.21 8.80
C CYS A 45 3.46 0.59 8.14
N THR A 46 4.12 -0.37 7.50
CA THR A 46 5.39 -0.14 6.76
C THR A 46 5.26 -0.49 5.29
N ALA A 47 4.17 -1.18 4.92
CA ALA A 47 3.88 -1.55 3.56
C ALA A 47 2.38 -1.60 3.32
N PHE A 48 1.95 -1.48 2.07
CA PHE A 48 0.56 -1.65 1.69
C PHE A 48 0.45 -2.37 0.36
N THR A 49 -0.71 -2.96 0.12
CA THR A 49 -1.12 -3.48 -1.19
C THR A 49 -2.47 -2.89 -1.54
N TRP A 50 -2.53 -2.11 -2.60
CA TRP A 50 -3.75 -1.64 -3.21
C TRP A 50 -4.23 -2.61 -4.29
N ASN A 51 -5.53 -2.86 -4.35
CA ASN A 51 -6.12 -3.68 -5.39
C ASN A 51 -7.36 -2.97 -5.95
N ASP A 52 -7.31 -2.65 -7.24
CA ASP A 52 -8.40 -2.02 -7.99
C ASP A 52 -9.64 -2.93 -8.04
N SER A 53 -9.42 -4.24 -8.27
CA SER A 53 -10.49 -5.24 -8.41
C SER A 53 -11.35 -5.42 -7.15
N SER A 54 -10.91 -4.87 -6.01
CA SER A 54 -11.66 -4.85 -4.75
C SER A 54 -12.25 -3.46 -4.46
N HIS A 55 -12.76 -2.77 -5.48
CA HIS A 55 -13.29 -1.39 -5.36
C HIS A 55 -12.24 -0.40 -4.82
N GLY A 56 -10.98 -0.59 -5.20
CA GLY A 56 -9.87 0.18 -4.64
C GLY A 56 -9.69 -0.08 -3.14
N THR A 57 -9.30 -1.29 -2.75
CA THR A 57 -9.01 -1.61 -1.34
C THR A 57 -7.51 -1.59 -1.08
N CYS A 58 -7.10 -0.83 -0.06
CA CYS A 58 -5.78 -0.84 0.55
C CYS A 58 -5.70 -1.88 1.66
N PHE A 59 -4.81 -2.84 1.51
CA PHE A 59 -4.40 -3.76 2.55
C PHE A 59 -3.14 -3.20 3.21
N LEU A 60 -3.29 -2.68 4.43
CA LEU A 60 -2.22 -2.12 5.23
C LEU A 60 -1.46 -3.25 5.91
N LYS A 61 -0.13 -3.23 5.82
CA LYS A 61 0.73 -4.30 6.30
C LYS A 61 1.80 -3.79 7.26
N THR A 62 2.14 -4.60 8.25
CA THR A 62 3.25 -4.32 9.16
C THR A 62 4.62 -4.47 8.52
N SER A 63 4.70 -5.16 7.39
CA SER A 63 5.96 -5.47 6.70
C SER A 63 5.69 -5.81 5.24
N LYS A 64 6.71 -5.65 4.39
CA LYS A 64 6.64 -6.11 3.00
C LYS A 64 6.40 -7.62 2.92
N GLY A 65 7.03 -8.39 3.80
CA GLY A 65 7.00 -9.85 3.75
C GLY A 65 7.49 -10.38 2.39
N LYS A 66 6.92 -11.51 1.94
CA LYS A 66 7.15 -12.03 0.59
C LYS A 66 6.34 -11.21 -0.41
N SER A 67 6.95 -10.91 -1.56
CA SER A 67 6.27 -10.26 -2.68
C SER A 67 5.89 -11.32 -3.72
N PHE A 68 4.65 -11.31 -4.15
CA PHE A 68 4.16 -12.17 -5.23
C PHE A 68 3.71 -11.34 -6.42
N PRO A 69 4.01 -11.78 -7.66
CA PRO A 69 3.47 -11.14 -8.85
C PRO A 69 1.96 -11.38 -8.88
N ASN A 70 1.18 -10.31 -8.82
CA ASN A 70 -0.27 -10.35 -8.92
C ASN A 70 -0.75 -9.22 -9.82
N SER A 71 -1.17 -9.57 -11.04
CA SER A 71 -1.65 -8.60 -12.02
C SER A 71 -2.87 -7.86 -11.48
N GLY A 72 -2.84 -6.52 -11.49
CA GLY A 72 -3.90 -5.67 -10.93
C GLY A 72 -3.72 -5.25 -9.47
N SER A 73 -2.72 -5.77 -8.76
CA SER A 73 -2.32 -5.24 -7.44
C SER A 73 -1.15 -4.28 -7.54
N ILE A 74 -1.19 -3.18 -6.78
CA ILE A 74 -0.11 -2.22 -6.67
C ILE A 74 0.31 -2.19 -5.20
N SER A 75 1.55 -2.59 -4.90
CA SER A 75 2.06 -2.53 -3.54
C SER A 75 3.09 -1.41 -3.38
N GLY A 76 3.22 -0.87 -2.19
CA GLY A 76 4.22 0.16 -1.89
C GLY A 76 4.71 0.04 -0.46
N VAL A 77 5.94 0.46 -0.22
CA VAL A 77 6.46 0.66 1.13
C VAL A 77 6.38 2.13 1.51
N VAL A 78 6.18 2.40 2.79
CA VAL A 78 6.05 3.75 3.37
C VAL A 78 7.20 4.02 4.30
#